data_AF-A0AAE0HGP6-F1
#
_entry.id   AF-A0AAE0HGP6-F1
#
_cell.length_a   1.000
_cell.length_b   1.000
_cell.length_c   1.000
_cell.angle_alpha   90.00
_cell.angle_beta   90.00
_cell.angle_gamma   90.00
#
_symmetry.space_group_name_H-M   'P 1'
#
loop_
_entity.id
_entity.type
_entity.pdbx_description
1 polymer ?
#
loop_
_entity_poly.entity_id
_entity_poly.type
_entity_poly.pdbx_seq_one_letter_code
_entity_poly.pdbx_strand_id
1 'polypeptide(L)'
;MRRRHEESMRARKPWVEAAQTPFRDDALMDGTPGCTAADFELPRLRRCPFDADKFIWGRRLGEGLDGCVWKVWSGDAGPFVLKVFWDDEPPEFAHYYAPQRECQVAALLQMMEAAVEQAAAASRPVVVNANPTTRDDALDNQAAFSDEARLEQQSSAQQEPGSGYRQITTMPRVKKCYGWLTLKSSVFTNLPWELKPPVIKVDKVERFIQPGKEYMAIVYEYVEEGENTVETLQEAMDFFWLAGFCRTLSPLLKNWKSSVLVDLCDVAPPRGYGWVERLYSRGPTSAPLLLKQAEFVDVGPPMPRPPRASQLARFRTPLPRKQVPPARSPSQSPTPPPLTSPSASPSPPPTKPTA
;
A
#
# COMPACT_ATOMS: atom_id res chain seq x y z
N MET A 1 -34.61 11.78 31.11
CA MET A 1 -34.04 10.69 30.28
C MET A 1 -33.80 11.08 28.83
N ARG A 2 -34.74 11.72 28.09
CA ARG A 2 -34.50 12.15 26.70
C ARG A 2 -33.30 13.08 26.49
N ARG A 3 -33.09 14.03 27.40
CA ARG A 3 -31.99 15.01 27.31
C ARG A 3 -30.58 14.40 27.34
N ARG A 4 -30.37 13.32 28.13
CA ARG A 4 -29.07 12.58 28.16
C ARG A 4 -28.85 11.70 26.93
N HIS A 5 -29.93 11.27 26.27
CA HIS A 5 -29.84 10.51 25.02
C HIS A 5 -29.51 11.44 23.84
N GLU A 6 -30.06 12.66 23.84
CA GLU A 6 -29.75 13.70 22.86
C GLU A 6 -28.35 14.31 23.06
N GLU A 7 -27.87 14.44 24.30
CA GLU A 7 -26.50 14.88 24.60
C GLU A 7 -25.44 13.82 24.23
N SER A 8 -25.77 12.53 24.37
CA SER A 8 -24.91 11.42 23.89
C SER A 8 -24.77 11.37 22.37
N MET A 9 -25.83 11.77 21.63
CA MET A 9 -25.81 11.88 20.17
C MET A 9 -25.07 13.14 19.66
N ARG A 10 -24.78 14.11 20.54
CA ARG A 10 -23.98 15.31 20.23
C ARG A 10 -22.50 15.21 20.60
N ALA A 11 -22.08 14.12 21.25
CA ALA A 11 -20.66 13.85 21.41
C ALA A 11 -20.08 13.59 20.02
N ARG A 12 -19.31 14.55 19.50
CA ARG A 12 -18.52 14.43 18.28
C ARG A 12 -17.82 13.07 18.28
N LYS A 13 -18.25 12.17 17.40
CA LYS A 13 -17.70 10.82 17.28
C LYS A 13 -16.32 10.96 16.63
N PRO A 14 -15.20 10.76 17.34
CA PRO A 14 -13.88 11.11 16.81
C PRO A 14 -13.51 10.35 15.53
N TRP A 15 -14.07 9.16 15.31
CA TRP A 15 -13.88 8.39 14.07
C TRP A 15 -14.60 9.01 12.88
N VAL A 16 -15.76 9.67 13.10
CA VAL A 16 -16.51 10.36 12.03
C VAL A 16 -15.74 11.61 11.58
N GLU A 17 -15.21 12.38 12.52
CA GLU A 17 -14.39 13.56 12.21
C GLU A 17 -13.09 13.16 11.52
N ALA A 18 -12.41 12.13 12.04
CA ALA A 18 -11.21 11.60 11.39
C ALA A 18 -11.50 11.20 9.94
N ALA A 19 -12.58 10.46 9.68
CA ALA A 19 -12.94 10.01 8.34
C ALA A 19 -13.27 11.12 7.34
N GLN A 20 -13.53 12.35 7.80
CA GLN A 20 -13.76 13.52 6.93
C GLN A 20 -12.46 14.20 6.48
N THR A 21 -11.32 13.85 7.08
CA THR A 21 -10.02 14.45 6.74
C THR A 21 -9.62 14.06 5.31
N PRO A 22 -9.37 15.02 4.40
CA PRO A 22 -8.92 14.72 3.04
C PRO A 22 -7.65 13.88 3.04
N PHE A 23 -7.63 12.81 2.23
CA PHE A 23 -6.51 11.85 2.17
C PHE A 23 -6.13 11.43 0.74
N ARG A 24 -6.85 11.96 -0.26
CA ARG A 24 -6.57 11.78 -1.69
C ARG A 24 -6.13 13.08 -2.32
N ASP A 25 -5.23 12.96 -3.27
CA ASP A 25 -4.85 13.98 -4.23
C ASP A 25 -5.10 13.43 -5.65
N ASP A 26 -5.83 14.19 -6.47
CA ASP A 26 -6.17 13.83 -7.85
C ASP A 26 -4.99 14.02 -8.81
N ALA A 27 -3.93 14.72 -8.38
CA ALA A 27 -2.69 14.79 -9.14
C ALA A 27 -2.12 13.39 -9.38
N LEU A 28 -1.61 13.16 -10.60
CA LEU A 28 -0.94 11.90 -10.92
C LEU A 28 0.31 11.73 -10.05
N MET A 29 0.55 10.49 -9.64
CA MET A 29 1.77 10.10 -8.94
C MET A 29 2.94 10.05 -9.91
N ASP A 30 3.41 11.24 -10.30
CA ASP A 30 4.56 11.46 -11.16
C ASP A 30 5.59 12.33 -10.43
N GLY A 31 6.86 11.93 -10.48
CA GLY A 31 7.95 12.59 -9.75
C GLY A 31 7.89 12.49 -8.22
N THR A 32 8.82 13.19 -7.58
CA THR A 32 9.01 13.23 -6.12
C THR A 32 7.82 13.94 -5.43
N PRO A 33 7.34 13.46 -4.27
CA PRO A 33 6.32 14.17 -3.50
C PRO A 33 6.87 15.49 -2.91
N GLY A 34 5.97 16.40 -2.53
CA GLY A 34 6.32 17.54 -1.68
C GLY A 34 6.70 17.08 -0.27
N CYS A 35 7.59 17.83 0.37
CA CYS A 35 8.06 17.55 1.73
C CYS A 35 7.86 18.75 2.66
N THR A 36 6.88 19.62 2.40
CA THR A 36 6.60 20.76 3.28
C THR A 36 5.96 20.29 4.58
N ALA A 37 6.07 21.08 5.65
CA ALA A 37 5.40 20.78 6.91
C ALA A 37 3.88 20.59 6.71
N ALA A 38 3.25 21.40 5.85
CA ALA A 38 1.84 21.27 5.50
C ALA A 38 1.50 19.92 4.84
N ASP A 39 2.39 19.39 3.99
CA ASP A 39 2.21 18.07 3.36
C ASP A 39 2.23 16.95 4.41
N PHE A 40 3.12 17.04 5.41
CA PHE A 40 3.17 16.09 6.54
C PHE A 40 1.97 16.23 7.50
N GLU A 41 1.42 17.43 7.67
CA GLU A 41 0.22 17.64 8.49
C GLU A 41 -1.04 17.05 7.85
N LEU A 42 -1.17 17.16 6.53
CA LEU A 42 -2.30 16.66 5.76
C LEU A 42 -1.84 15.75 4.60
N PRO A 43 -1.32 14.54 4.92
CA PRO A 43 -0.78 13.64 3.90
C PRO A 43 -1.90 13.14 2.98
N ARG A 44 -1.73 13.37 1.67
CA ARG A 44 -2.68 12.95 0.63
C ARG A 44 -1.97 12.08 -0.39
N LEU A 45 -2.53 10.90 -0.65
CA LEU A 45 -1.97 9.99 -1.64
C LEU A 45 -2.34 10.47 -3.04
N ARG A 46 -1.37 10.56 -3.94
CA ARG A 46 -1.56 10.91 -5.35
C ARG A 46 -2.18 9.76 -6.15
N ARG A 47 -2.86 10.10 -7.25
CA ARG A 47 -3.58 9.16 -8.12
C ARG A 47 -2.63 8.28 -8.92
N CYS A 48 -2.98 7.02 -9.07
CA CYS A 48 -2.21 6.04 -9.83
C CYS A 48 -2.16 6.42 -11.32
N PRO A 49 -0.97 6.39 -11.96
CA PRO A 49 -0.85 6.67 -13.39
C PRO A 49 -1.28 5.48 -14.27
N PHE A 50 -1.57 4.32 -13.68
CA PHE A 50 -1.97 3.14 -14.43
C PHE A 50 -3.42 3.22 -14.88
N ASP A 51 -3.67 2.71 -16.08
CA ASP A 51 -5.00 2.55 -16.64
C ASP A 51 -5.62 1.24 -16.13
N ALA A 52 -6.60 1.36 -15.23
CA ALA A 52 -7.22 0.22 -14.57
C ALA A 52 -7.95 -0.73 -15.54
N ASP A 53 -8.45 -0.20 -16.66
CA ASP A 53 -9.15 -1.00 -17.68
C ASP A 53 -8.18 -1.92 -18.45
N LYS A 54 -6.87 -1.66 -18.35
CA LYS A 54 -5.81 -2.47 -18.97
C LYS A 54 -5.18 -3.47 -18.02
N PHE A 55 -5.70 -3.62 -16.80
CA PHE A 55 -5.15 -4.60 -15.87
C PHE A 55 -5.40 -6.03 -16.34
N ILE A 56 -4.32 -6.80 -16.41
CA ILE A 56 -4.37 -8.24 -16.55
C ILE A 56 -4.39 -8.84 -15.14
N TRP A 57 -5.47 -9.53 -14.80
CA TRP A 57 -5.70 -10.06 -13.46
C TRP A 57 -4.99 -11.40 -13.28
N GLY A 58 -4.13 -11.47 -12.28
CA GLY A 58 -3.55 -12.70 -11.76
C GLY A 58 -4.33 -13.25 -10.59
N ARG A 59 -3.73 -14.25 -9.92
CA ARG A 59 -4.30 -14.87 -8.73
C ARG A 59 -4.63 -13.85 -7.64
N ARG A 60 -5.70 -14.12 -6.89
CA ARG A 60 -5.93 -13.49 -5.60
C ARG A 60 -4.80 -13.87 -4.64
N LEU A 61 -4.23 -12.88 -3.96
CA LEU A 61 -3.11 -13.05 -3.02
C LEU A 61 -3.59 -13.18 -1.58
N GLY A 62 -4.77 -12.64 -1.27
CA GLY A 62 -5.40 -12.81 0.03
C GLY A 62 -6.50 -11.80 0.26
N GLU A 63 -7.12 -11.94 1.43
CA GLU A 63 -8.19 -11.08 1.89
C GLU A 63 -8.14 -10.94 3.41
N GLY A 64 -8.66 -9.83 3.91
CA GLY A 64 -8.64 -9.52 5.34
C GLY A 64 -9.75 -8.55 5.73
N LEU A 65 -9.64 -7.94 6.91
CA LEU A 65 -10.65 -7.02 7.42
C LEU A 65 -10.82 -5.77 6.53
N ASP A 66 -9.75 -5.31 5.90
CA ASP A 66 -9.70 -4.02 5.20
C ASP A 66 -10.00 -4.13 3.71
N GLY A 67 -9.61 -5.25 3.10
CA GLY A 67 -9.75 -5.41 1.66
C GLY A 67 -9.36 -6.78 1.15
N CYS A 68 -9.32 -6.86 -0.16
CA CYS A 68 -8.92 -8.02 -0.94
C CYS A 68 -7.79 -7.62 -1.89
N VAL A 69 -6.88 -8.55 -2.14
CA VAL A 69 -5.60 -8.27 -2.79
C VAL A 69 -5.40 -9.20 -3.98
N TRP A 70 -5.03 -8.64 -5.12
CA TRP A 70 -4.73 -9.38 -6.35
C TRP A 70 -3.33 -9.09 -6.85
N LYS A 71 -2.72 -10.08 -7.50
CA LYS A 71 -1.56 -9.86 -8.37
C LYS A 71 -2.08 -9.35 -9.71
N VAL A 72 -1.52 -8.26 -10.24
CA VAL A 72 -1.95 -7.68 -11.54
C VAL A 72 -0.76 -7.25 -12.39
N TRP A 73 -1.00 -7.07 -13.68
CA TRP A 73 -0.04 -6.47 -14.62
C TRP A 73 -0.71 -5.31 -15.37
N SER A 74 0.07 -4.31 -15.76
CA SER A 74 -0.38 -3.21 -16.62
C SER A 74 0.33 -3.32 -17.96
N GLY A 75 -0.35 -3.93 -18.95
CA GLY A 75 0.32 -4.37 -20.18
C GLY A 75 1.45 -5.37 -19.88
N ASP A 76 2.64 -5.11 -20.40
CA ASP A 76 3.84 -5.94 -20.15
C ASP A 76 4.57 -5.58 -18.84
N ALA A 77 4.15 -4.53 -18.14
CA ALA A 77 4.74 -4.12 -16.87
C ALA A 77 4.13 -4.87 -15.68
N GLY A 78 4.99 -5.29 -14.74
CA GLY A 78 4.60 -5.95 -13.50
C GLY A 78 5.50 -7.14 -13.15
N PRO A 79 5.12 -7.95 -12.16
CA PRO A 79 3.85 -7.90 -11.46
C PRO A 79 3.71 -6.76 -10.45
N PHE A 80 2.47 -6.35 -10.21
CA PHE A 80 2.05 -5.42 -9.17
C PHE A 80 1.04 -6.07 -8.21
N VAL A 81 0.74 -5.36 -7.12
CA VAL A 81 -0.31 -5.71 -6.17
C VAL A 81 -1.41 -4.66 -6.25
N LEU A 82 -2.66 -5.11 -6.37
CA LEU A 82 -3.85 -4.27 -6.29
C LEU A 82 -4.61 -4.62 -5.01
N LYS A 83 -4.62 -3.73 -4.02
CA LYS A 83 -5.45 -3.85 -2.80
C LYS A 83 -6.72 -3.05 -3.04
N VAL A 84 -7.87 -3.73 -3.07
CA VAL A 84 -9.20 -3.11 -3.13
C VAL A 84 -9.82 -3.16 -1.75
N PHE A 85 -10.31 -2.03 -1.26
CA PHE A 85 -10.90 -1.95 0.06
C PHE A 85 -12.39 -2.34 0.03
N TRP A 86 -12.89 -2.91 1.12
CA TRP A 86 -14.31 -3.29 1.23
C TRP A 86 -15.24 -2.09 1.44
N ASP A 87 -14.74 -1.04 2.09
CA ASP A 87 -15.52 0.12 2.50
C ASP A 87 -15.46 1.21 1.41
N ASP A 88 -16.59 1.44 0.71
CA ASP A 88 -16.76 2.55 -0.24
C ASP A 88 -16.98 3.89 0.47
N GLU A 89 -17.54 3.85 1.67
CA GLU A 89 -17.76 4.98 2.56
C GLU A 89 -17.20 4.70 3.97
N PRO A 90 -16.93 5.72 4.79
CA PRO A 90 -16.49 5.51 6.16
C PRO A 90 -17.46 4.64 6.98
N PRO A 91 -16.96 3.68 7.79
CA PRO A 91 -17.83 2.84 8.60
C PRO A 91 -18.59 3.64 9.66
N GLU A 92 -19.85 3.27 9.92
CA GLU A 92 -20.71 3.96 10.90
C GLU A 92 -20.36 3.64 12.37
N PHE A 93 -19.49 2.66 12.61
CA PHE A 93 -19.07 2.20 13.93
C PHE A 93 -17.65 2.68 14.28
N ALA A 94 -17.26 2.55 15.55
CA ALA A 94 -15.97 3.02 16.07
C ALA A 94 -14.79 2.17 15.55
N HIS A 95 -14.39 2.43 14.31
CA HIS A 95 -13.30 1.79 13.59
C HIS A 95 -12.61 2.82 12.70
N TYR A 96 -11.35 2.59 12.34
CA TYR A 96 -10.68 3.43 11.35
C TYR A 96 -11.26 3.17 9.94
N TYR A 97 -11.22 4.18 9.08
CA TYR A 97 -11.52 4.02 7.67
C TYR A 97 -10.26 3.53 6.94
N ALA A 98 -10.24 2.25 6.54
CA ALA A 98 -9.04 1.59 6.01
C ALA A 98 -8.45 2.28 4.76
N PRO A 99 -9.23 2.68 3.74
CA PRO A 99 -8.73 3.46 2.61
C PRO A 99 -7.98 4.73 3.04
N GLN A 100 -8.54 5.47 4.00
CA GLN A 100 -7.92 6.70 4.50
C GLN A 100 -6.59 6.41 5.20
N ARG A 101 -6.58 5.46 6.13
CA ARG A 101 -5.36 5.11 6.87
C ARG A 101 -4.26 4.66 5.92
N GLU A 102 -4.56 3.72 5.02
CA GLU A 102 -3.55 3.22 4.09
C GLU A 102 -3.02 4.34 3.17
N CYS A 103 -3.89 5.24 2.67
CA CYS A 103 -3.46 6.38 1.87
C CYS A 103 -2.53 7.32 2.64
N GLN A 104 -2.88 7.68 3.87
CA GLN A 104 -2.08 8.58 4.69
C GLN A 104 -0.72 7.97 5.04
N VAL A 105 -0.69 6.70 5.43
CA VAL A 105 0.58 6.00 5.70
C VAL A 105 1.42 5.91 4.42
N ALA A 106 0.83 5.52 3.29
CA ALA A 106 1.56 5.44 2.01
C ALA A 106 2.14 6.80 1.59
N ALA A 107 1.37 7.89 1.71
CA ALA A 107 1.84 9.23 1.39
C ALA A 107 2.96 9.68 2.32
N LEU A 108 2.82 9.47 3.64
CA LEU A 108 3.88 9.77 4.60
C LEU A 108 5.17 9.02 4.29
N LEU A 109 5.10 7.72 3.99
CA LEU A 109 6.30 6.93 3.65
C LEU A 109 6.98 7.44 2.38
N GLN A 110 6.23 7.83 1.35
CA GLN A 110 6.81 8.44 0.14
C GLN A 110 7.49 9.78 0.44
N MET A 111 6.88 10.62 1.28
CA MET A 111 7.47 11.91 1.68
C MET A 111 8.71 11.72 2.55
N MET A 112 8.70 10.74 3.45
CA MET A 112 9.86 10.41 4.29
C MET A 112 11.03 9.86 3.45
N GLU A 113 10.74 8.99 2.47
CA GLU A 113 11.76 8.47 1.53
C GLU A 113 12.42 9.63 0.78
N ALA A 114 11.61 10.50 0.17
CA ALA A 114 12.11 11.69 -0.53
C ALA A 114 12.91 12.63 0.39
N ALA A 115 12.42 12.88 1.61
CA ALA A 115 13.09 13.72 2.59
C ALA A 115 14.46 13.16 2.99
N VAL A 116 14.56 11.84 3.21
CA VAL A 116 15.83 11.17 3.56
C VAL A 116 16.80 11.20 2.37
N GLU A 117 16.34 10.98 1.15
CA GLU A 117 17.18 11.08 -0.05
C GLU A 117 17.73 12.49 -0.26
N GLN A 118 16.89 13.52 -0.12
CA GLN A 118 17.30 14.92 -0.23
C GLN A 118 18.27 15.33 0.90
N ALA A 119 18.00 14.87 2.12
CA ALA A 119 18.87 15.02 3.27
C ALA A 119 20.26 14.43 3.02
N ALA A 120 20.31 13.18 2.52
CA ALA A 120 21.54 12.50 2.18
C ALA A 120 22.32 13.20 1.06
N ALA A 121 21.64 13.62 -0.02
CA ALA A 121 22.25 14.36 -1.12
C ALA A 121 22.88 15.68 -0.66
N ALA A 122 22.33 16.29 0.38
CA ALA A 122 22.85 17.50 0.98
C ALA A 122 23.81 17.26 2.17
N SER A 123 24.16 16.02 2.49
CA SER A 123 24.97 15.64 3.67
C SER A 123 24.40 16.18 5.00
N ARG A 124 23.07 16.21 5.11
CA ARG A 124 22.33 16.77 6.25
C ARG A 124 21.27 15.76 6.70
N PRO A 125 21.59 14.81 7.60
CA PRO A 125 20.66 13.77 8.01
C PRO A 125 19.42 14.36 8.71
N VAL A 126 18.30 13.64 8.64
CA VAL A 126 17.11 13.97 9.43
C VAL A 126 17.40 13.67 10.89
N VAL A 127 17.15 14.62 11.79
CA VAL A 127 17.38 14.44 13.24
C VAL A 127 16.04 14.30 13.96
N VAL A 128 15.85 13.22 14.71
CA VAL A 128 14.63 12.92 15.46
C VAL A 128 14.92 12.69 16.94
N ASN A 129 13.92 12.84 17.82
CA ASN A 129 14.01 12.37 19.20
C ASN A 129 14.22 10.85 19.18
N ALA A 130 15.26 10.37 19.88
CA ALA A 130 15.65 8.96 19.93
C ALA A 130 14.79 8.14 20.88
N ASN A 131 14.09 8.79 21.82
CA ASN A 131 13.26 8.14 22.84
C ASN A 131 11.87 8.81 22.93
N PRO A 132 11.11 8.86 21.82
CA PRO A 132 9.81 9.51 21.81
C PRO A 132 8.79 8.68 22.61
N THR A 133 7.99 9.33 23.45
CA THR A 133 7.03 8.62 24.32
C THR A 133 5.61 9.19 24.28
N THR A 134 5.47 10.44 23.87
CA THR A 134 4.18 11.14 23.81
C THR A 134 3.68 11.30 22.37
N ARG A 135 2.43 11.71 22.21
CA ARG A 135 1.93 12.11 20.89
C ARG A 135 2.67 13.31 20.33
N ASP A 136 3.04 14.27 21.17
CA ASP A 136 3.77 15.46 20.74
C ASP A 136 5.16 15.07 20.24
N ASP A 137 5.87 14.18 20.94
CA ASP A 137 7.15 13.62 20.43
C ASP A 137 6.98 12.96 19.06
N ALA A 138 5.88 12.21 18.86
CA ALA A 138 5.60 11.54 17.59
C ALA A 138 5.30 12.54 16.46
N LEU A 139 4.62 13.63 16.77
CA LEU A 139 4.35 14.72 15.82
C LEU A 139 5.63 15.47 15.48
N ASP A 140 6.47 15.79 16.46
CA ASP A 140 7.76 16.45 16.27
C ASP A 140 8.71 15.58 15.43
N ASN A 141 8.77 14.28 15.72
CA ASN A 141 9.54 13.34 14.93
C ASN A 141 9.04 13.21 13.49
N GLN A 142 7.72 13.21 13.27
CA GLN A 142 7.18 13.22 11.91
C GLN A 142 7.50 14.54 11.20
N ALA A 143 7.38 15.67 11.90
CA ALA A 143 7.67 17.00 11.38
C ALA A 143 9.15 17.20 11.05
N ALA A 144 10.07 16.49 11.72
CA ALA A 144 11.50 16.52 11.42
C ALA A 144 11.85 16.14 9.97
N PHE A 145 10.98 15.39 9.29
CA PHE A 145 11.14 15.07 7.87
C PHE A 145 10.72 16.21 6.94
N SER A 146 10.14 17.31 7.42
CA SER A 146 9.74 18.45 6.60
C SER A 146 10.92 19.32 6.15
N ASP A 147 10.76 20.03 5.03
CA ASP A 147 11.77 20.95 4.51
C ASP A 147 12.13 22.02 5.53
N GLU A 148 11.12 22.57 6.21
CA GLU A 148 11.25 23.60 7.24
C GLU A 148 12.06 23.09 8.44
N ALA A 149 11.71 21.93 8.99
CA ALA A 149 12.44 21.37 10.13
C ALA A 149 13.87 21.00 9.76
N ARG A 150 14.10 20.42 8.57
CA ARG A 150 15.46 20.10 8.09
C ARG A 150 16.29 21.36 7.87
N LEU A 151 15.69 22.51 7.53
CA LEU A 151 16.37 23.81 7.44
C LEU A 151 16.70 24.39 8.82
N GLU A 152 15.77 24.35 9.77
CA GLU A 152 15.98 24.85 11.14
C GLU A 152 17.07 24.07 11.88
N GLN A 153 17.10 22.75 11.73
CA GLN A 153 18.13 21.87 12.31
C GLN A 153 19.55 22.22 11.83
N GLN A 154 19.72 22.87 10.68
CA GLN A 154 21.03 23.32 10.19
C GLN A 154 21.57 24.51 10.98
N SER A 155 20.67 25.36 11.48
CA SER A 155 21.03 26.55 12.24
C SER A 155 21.31 26.24 13.72
N SER A 156 20.88 25.07 14.18
CA SER A 156 20.97 24.65 15.58
C SER A 156 22.15 23.69 15.78
N ALA A 157 23.03 23.97 16.74
CA ALA A 157 24.16 23.12 17.11
C ALA A 157 23.75 21.80 17.81
N GLN A 158 22.69 21.13 17.34
CA GLN A 158 22.03 19.97 17.98
C GLN A 158 22.77 18.64 17.78
N GLN A 159 24.09 18.66 17.53
CA GLN A 159 24.89 17.46 17.26
C GLN A 159 25.86 17.10 18.37
N GLU A 160 25.53 17.40 19.63
CA GLU A 160 26.32 16.91 20.76
C GLU A 160 25.96 15.46 21.11
N PRO A 161 26.95 14.56 21.30
CA PRO A 161 26.72 13.20 21.78
C PRO A 161 26.03 13.19 23.15
N GLY A 162 24.90 12.48 23.26
CA GLY A 162 24.10 12.39 24.50
C GLY A 162 22.88 13.31 24.57
N SER A 163 22.59 14.06 23.51
CA SER A 163 21.47 15.01 23.42
C SER A 163 20.06 14.38 23.34
N GLY A 164 19.94 13.05 23.35
CA GLY A 164 18.64 12.37 23.22
C GLY A 164 18.09 12.32 21.80
N TYR A 165 18.86 12.75 20.80
CA TYR A 165 18.50 12.72 19.39
C TYR A 165 19.20 11.60 18.61
N ARG A 166 18.59 11.19 17.50
CA ARG A 166 19.11 10.17 16.57
C ARG A 166 19.07 10.71 15.14
N GLN A 167 20.12 10.42 14.38
CA GLN A 167 20.17 10.71 12.95
C GLN A 167 19.53 9.57 12.15
N ILE A 168 18.68 9.93 11.20
CA ILE A 168 18.14 9.06 10.16
C ILE A 168 18.83 9.42 8.86
N THR A 169 19.75 8.56 8.43
CA THR A 169 20.52 8.69 7.18
C THR A 169 20.00 7.79 6.07
N THR A 170 19.24 6.76 6.43
CA THR A 170 18.66 5.78 5.52
C THR A 170 17.24 5.43 5.94
N MET A 171 16.42 5.07 4.96
CA MET A 171 15.09 4.52 5.20
C MET A 171 15.14 3.00 4.93
N PRO A 172 14.57 2.16 5.83
CA PRO A 172 14.46 0.73 5.55
C PRO A 172 13.57 0.49 4.34
N ARG A 173 13.71 -0.67 3.71
CA ARG A 173 12.92 -1.02 2.54
C ARG A 173 11.43 -1.02 2.87
N VAL A 174 10.68 -0.16 2.20
CA VAL A 174 9.21 -0.15 2.18
C VAL A 174 8.72 -0.54 0.79
N LYS A 175 7.49 -1.07 0.71
CA LYS A 175 6.89 -1.37 -0.59
C LYS A 175 6.65 -0.07 -1.36
N LYS A 176 7.10 0.01 -2.62
CA LYS A 176 6.74 1.13 -3.49
C LYS A 176 5.23 1.20 -3.70
N CYS A 177 4.66 2.38 -3.46
CA CYS A 177 3.27 2.72 -3.78
C CYS A 177 3.22 3.41 -5.15
N TYR A 178 2.27 3.01 -5.98
CA TYR A 178 2.02 3.61 -7.29
C TYR A 178 0.77 4.49 -7.30
N GLY A 179 0.08 4.64 -6.17
CA GLY A 179 -1.03 5.57 -5.98
C GLY A 179 -2.40 4.91 -5.95
N TRP A 180 -3.43 5.72 -5.71
CA TRP A 180 -4.81 5.27 -5.59
C TRP A 180 -5.56 5.35 -6.93
N LEU A 181 -6.56 4.49 -7.09
CA LEU A 181 -7.51 4.54 -8.20
C LEU A 181 -8.89 4.07 -7.73
N THR A 182 -9.89 4.21 -8.58
CA THR A 182 -11.26 3.77 -8.30
C THR A 182 -11.69 2.70 -9.29
N LEU A 183 -12.35 1.65 -8.80
CA LEU A 183 -12.87 0.53 -9.58
C LEU A 183 -14.38 0.40 -9.38
N LYS A 184 -15.11 0.22 -10.48
CA LYS A 184 -16.54 -0.11 -10.43
C LYS A 184 -16.73 -1.56 -9.99
N SER A 185 -17.80 -1.83 -9.25
CA SER A 185 -18.13 -3.20 -8.82
C SER A 185 -18.25 -4.18 -10.00
N SER A 186 -18.61 -3.69 -11.19
CA SER A 186 -18.77 -4.47 -12.42
C SER A 186 -17.48 -5.14 -12.89
N VAL A 187 -16.32 -4.56 -12.54
CA VAL A 187 -15.01 -5.19 -12.80
C VAL A 187 -14.98 -6.57 -12.14
N PHE A 188 -15.37 -6.64 -10.86
CA PHE A 188 -15.31 -7.87 -10.07
C PHE A 188 -16.39 -8.88 -10.44
N THR A 189 -17.57 -8.43 -10.89
CA THR A 189 -18.63 -9.34 -11.35
C THR A 189 -18.24 -10.09 -12.61
N ASN A 190 -17.40 -9.46 -13.44
CA ASN A 190 -16.95 -9.99 -14.73
C ASN A 190 -15.66 -10.82 -14.64
N LEU A 191 -15.02 -10.89 -13.47
CA LEU A 191 -13.84 -11.73 -13.27
C LEU A 191 -14.18 -13.23 -13.35
N PRO A 192 -13.25 -14.09 -13.79
CA PRO A 192 -13.33 -15.54 -13.59
C PRO A 192 -13.59 -15.88 -12.13
N TRP A 193 -14.30 -16.98 -11.86
CA TRP A 193 -14.78 -17.30 -10.51
C TRP A 193 -13.64 -17.42 -9.49
N GLU A 194 -12.47 -17.94 -9.91
CA GLU A 194 -11.27 -18.08 -9.08
C GLU A 194 -10.74 -16.72 -8.59
N LEU A 195 -10.98 -15.67 -9.37
CA LEU A 195 -10.50 -14.32 -9.12
C LEU A 195 -11.56 -13.42 -8.46
N LYS A 196 -12.82 -13.86 -8.40
CA LYS A 196 -13.87 -13.07 -7.76
C LYS A 196 -13.56 -12.84 -6.28
N PRO A 197 -13.85 -11.66 -5.73
CA PRO A 197 -13.74 -11.43 -4.30
C PRO A 197 -14.71 -12.38 -3.56
N PRO A 198 -14.24 -13.12 -2.53
CA PRO A 198 -15.12 -13.94 -1.72
C PRO A 198 -15.99 -13.09 -0.80
N VAL A 199 -17.10 -13.66 -0.33
CA VAL A 199 -17.76 -13.18 0.89
C VAL A 199 -17.01 -13.79 2.06
N ILE A 200 -16.47 -12.95 2.95
CA ILE A 200 -15.75 -13.43 4.14
C ILE A 200 -16.37 -12.85 5.39
N LYS A 201 -16.16 -13.56 6.50
CA LYS A 201 -16.49 -13.07 7.83
C LYS A 201 -15.21 -12.93 8.63
N VAL A 202 -14.86 -11.70 8.98
CA VAL A 202 -13.72 -11.40 9.86
C VAL A 202 -14.30 -10.90 11.18
N ASP A 203 -14.08 -11.65 12.25
CA ASP A 203 -14.74 -11.50 13.54
C ASP A 203 -16.27 -11.48 13.42
N LYS A 204 -16.89 -10.31 13.63
CA LYS A 204 -18.34 -10.10 13.58
C LYS A 204 -18.77 -9.31 12.34
N VAL A 205 -17.84 -8.99 11.44
CA VAL A 205 -18.08 -8.18 10.24
C VAL A 205 -18.04 -9.07 9.01
N GLU A 206 -19.12 -9.02 8.23
CA GLU A 206 -19.16 -9.63 6.91
C GLU A 206 -18.60 -8.63 5.88
N ARG A 207 -17.73 -9.11 5.00
CA ARG A 207 -17.05 -8.30 3.98
C ARG A 207 -17.35 -8.88 2.60
N PHE A 208 -17.81 -8.01 1.70
CA PHE A 208 -18.11 -8.32 0.31
C PHE A 208 -18.17 -7.05 -0.53
N ILE A 209 -18.03 -7.21 -1.84
CA ILE A 209 -18.26 -6.14 -2.81
C ILE A 209 -19.75 -6.06 -3.15
N GLN A 210 -20.40 -4.96 -2.80
CA GLN A 210 -21.76 -4.63 -3.20
C GLN A 210 -21.83 -4.23 -4.69
N PRO A 211 -22.82 -4.76 -5.45
CA PRO A 211 -23.08 -4.32 -6.82
C PRO A 211 -23.48 -2.84 -6.91
N GLY A 212 -23.08 -2.17 -7.99
CA GLY A 212 -23.45 -0.78 -8.29
C GLY A 212 -22.61 0.28 -7.57
N LYS A 213 -21.63 -0.13 -6.75
CA LYS A 213 -20.74 0.77 -6.01
C LYS A 213 -19.39 0.94 -6.70
N GLU A 214 -18.66 1.97 -6.30
CA GLU A 214 -17.28 2.22 -6.67
C GLU A 214 -16.37 2.05 -5.46
N TYR A 215 -15.26 1.36 -5.65
CA TYR A 215 -14.33 1.00 -4.57
C TYR A 215 -12.99 1.64 -4.81
N MET A 216 -12.39 2.16 -3.74
CA MET A 216 -11.01 2.58 -3.78
C MET A 216 -10.10 1.36 -3.86
N ALA A 217 -9.03 1.51 -4.65
CA ALA A 217 -7.92 0.59 -4.67
C ALA A 217 -6.59 1.34 -4.64
N ILE A 218 -5.54 0.67 -4.19
CA ILE A 218 -4.17 1.19 -4.26
C ILE A 218 -3.28 0.14 -4.94
N VAL A 219 -2.41 0.63 -5.83
CA VAL A 219 -1.44 -0.20 -6.53
C VAL A 219 -0.09 -0.11 -5.83
N TYR A 220 0.52 -1.26 -5.58
CA TYR A 220 1.82 -1.39 -4.95
C TYR A 220 2.76 -2.26 -5.79
N GLU A 221 4.05 -2.20 -5.48
CA GLU A 221 4.99 -3.22 -5.94
C GLU A 221 4.57 -4.61 -5.43
N TYR A 222 4.88 -5.62 -6.23
CA TYR A 222 4.77 -7.00 -5.76
C TYR A 222 6.04 -7.37 -4.99
N VAL A 223 5.90 -7.51 -3.68
CA VAL A 223 6.94 -8.07 -2.80
C VAL A 223 6.84 -9.59 -2.89
N GLU A 224 7.91 -10.24 -3.34
CA GLU A 224 8.00 -11.70 -3.36
C GLU A 224 7.88 -12.29 -1.95
N GLU A 225 7.36 -13.51 -1.88
CA GLU A 225 7.35 -14.25 -0.61
C GLU A 225 8.79 -14.58 -0.20
N GLY A 226 9.11 -14.38 1.06
CA GLY A 226 10.41 -14.72 1.61
C GLY A 226 10.43 -14.57 3.12
N GLU A 227 11.45 -15.16 3.74
CA GLU A 227 11.61 -15.16 5.19
C GLU A 227 11.85 -13.75 5.74
N ASN A 228 11.29 -13.50 6.92
CA ASN A 228 11.55 -12.28 7.68
C ASN A 228 12.77 -12.52 8.57
N THR A 229 13.81 -11.70 8.41
CA THR A 229 14.99 -11.70 9.29
C THR A 229 14.74 -10.82 10.50
N VAL A 230 15.30 -11.19 11.66
CA VAL A 230 15.12 -10.42 12.90
C VAL A 230 15.64 -9.00 12.74
N GLU A 231 16.82 -8.85 12.14
CA GLU A 231 17.55 -7.59 12.02
C GLU A 231 16.79 -6.59 11.13
N THR A 232 16.44 -6.99 9.91
CA THR A 232 15.74 -6.12 8.96
C THR A 232 14.32 -5.79 9.41
N LEU A 233 13.65 -6.75 10.05
CA LEU A 233 12.32 -6.53 10.60
C LEU A 233 12.36 -5.52 11.76
N GLN A 234 13.34 -5.64 12.65
CA GLN A 234 13.51 -4.69 13.76
C GLN A 234 13.88 -3.31 13.24
N GLU A 235 14.78 -3.20 12.25
CA GLU A 235 15.16 -1.94 11.63
C GLU A 235 13.93 -1.20 11.05
N ALA A 236 13.05 -1.92 10.34
CA ALA A 236 11.80 -1.34 9.82
C ALA A 236 10.86 -0.85 10.93
N MET A 237 10.69 -1.65 11.98
CA MET A 237 9.84 -1.28 13.13
C MET A 237 10.39 -0.10 13.92
N ASP A 238 11.70 -0.05 14.11
CA ASP A 238 12.40 1.05 14.76
C ASP A 238 12.21 2.35 13.98
N PHE A 239 12.37 2.29 12.65
CA PHE A 239 12.10 3.44 11.79
C PHE A 239 10.65 3.91 11.91
N PHE A 240 9.66 3.01 11.83
CA PHE A 240 8.25 3.41 11.96
C PHE A 240 7.98 4.09 13.30
N TRP A 241 8.49 3.54 14.40
CA TRP A 241 8.33 4.16 15.72
C TRP A 241 9.02 5.54 15.80
N LEU A 242 10.25 5.64 15.33
CA LEU A 242 11.00 6.90 15.30
C LEU A 242 10.36 7.93 14.37
N ALA A 243 9.68 7.52 13.30
CA ALA A 243 8.93 8.41 12.41
C ALA A 243 7.54 8.80 12.94
N GLY A 244 7.21 8.41 14.18
CA GLY A 244 5.97 8.79 14.85
C GLY A 244 4.80 7.80 14.69
N PHE A 245 4.98 6.73 13.92
CA PHE A 245 3.93 5.73 13.75
C PHE A 245 3.75 4.90 15.03
N CYS A 246 2.50 4.68 15.41
CA CYS A 246 2.13 3.75 16.46
C CYS A 246 1.77 2.39 15.87
N ARG A 247 2.26 1.32 16.48
CA ARG A 247 1.84 -0.05 16.18
C ARG A 247 0.37 -0.30 16.53
N THR A 248 -0.28 -1.23 15.84
CA THR A 248 -1.62 -1.71 16.21
C THR A 248 -1.58 -2.61 17.46
N LEU A 249 -2.76 -2.93 18.03
CA LEU A 249 -2.87 -3.82 19.18
C LEU A 249 -2.42 -5.26 18.89
N SER A 250 -2.52 -5.67 17.63
CA SER A 250 -2.26 -7.03 17.17
C SER A 250 -1.53 -6.99 15.83
N PRO A 251 -0.25 -6.59 15.79
CA PRO A 251 0.53 -6.66 14.55
C PRO A 251 0.61 -8.11 14.08
N LEU A 252 0.45 -8.36 12.79
CA LEU A 252 0.37 -9.72 12.28
C LEU A 252 1.60 -10.05 11.43
N LEU A 253 2.32 -11.14 11.76
CA LEU A 253 3.50 -11.54 10.98
C LEU A 253 3.17 -11.77 9.49
N LYS A 254 1.97 -12.25 9.17
CA LYS A 254 1.51 -12.45 7.78
C LYS A 254 1.48 -11.16 6.95
N ASN A 255 1.51 -10.00 7.59
CA ASN A 255 1.57 -8.70 6.94
C ASN A 255 3.02 -8.29 6.62
N TRP A 256 4.01 -9.15 6.88
CA TRP A 256 5.42 -8.94 6.56
C TRP A 256 5.92 -10.01 5.61
N LYS A 257 6.53 -9.58 4.50
CA LYS A 257 7.12 -10.46 3.47
C LYS A 257 8.52 -9.99 3.17
N SER A 258 9.52 -10.86 3.28
CA SER A 258 10.94 -10.48 3.12
C SER A 258 11.31 -9.25 3.95
N SER A 259 10.80 -9.18 5.19
CA SER A 259 10.93 -8.06 6.13
C SER A 259 10.32 -6.72 5.67
N VAL A 260 9.45 -6.72 4.66
CA VAL A 260 8.71 -5.54 4.19
C VAL A 260 7.26 -5.60 4.66
N LEU A 261 6.75 -4.52 5.25
CA LEU A 261 5.35 -4.40 5.65
C LEU A 261 4.45 -4.25 4.40
N VAL A 262 3.62 -5.26 4.15
CA VAL A 262 2.73 -5.29 2.97
C VAL A 262 1.31 -4.78 3.25
N ASP A 263 0.91 -4.65 4.51
CA ASP A 263 -0.36 -4.06 4.93
C ASP A 263 -0.09 -2.79 5.74
N LEU A 264 -0.33 -1.60 5.16
CA LEU A 264 0.04 -0.34 5.83
C LEU A 264 -0.93 0.05 6.94
N CYS A 265 -2.10 -0.59 7.04
CA CYS A 265 -3.01 -0.39 8.15
C CYS A 265 -2.49 -0.94 9.49
N ASP A 266 -1.43 -1.77 9.48
CA ASP A 266 -0.78 -2.31 10.68
C ASP A 266 0.04 -1.27 11.48
N VAL A 267 0.16 -0.05 10.93
CA VAL A 267 0.66 1.12 11.64
C VAL A 267 -0.36 2.26 11.58
N ALA A 268 -0.35 3.12 12.59
CA ALA A 268 -1.19 4.31 12.65
C ALA A 268 -0.29 5.56 12.65
N PRO A 269 -0.56 6.57 11.79
CA PRO A 269 0.17 7.84 11.86
C PRO A 269 -0.25 8.65 13.09
N PRO A 270 0.59 9.57 13.61
CA PRO A 270 0.34 10.32 14.85
C PRO A 270 -0.97 11.12 14.84
N ARG A 271 -1.32 11.70 13.68
CA ARG A 271 -2.59 12.42 13.44
C ARG A 271 -3.77 11.51 13.07
N GLY A 272 -3.53 10.21 12.86
CA GLY A 272 -4.54 9.25 12.44
C GLY A 272 -5.41 8.72 13.58
N TYR A 273 -6.66 8.38 13.26
CA TYR A 273 -7.53 7.66 14.19
C TYR A 273 -6.94 6.29 14.53
N GLY A 274 -6.97 5.91 15.81
CA GLY A 274 -6.44 4.63 16.30
C GLY A 274 -4.95 4.64 16.65
N TRP A 275 -4.28 5.79 16.59
CA TRP A 275 -2.98 5.97 17.24
C TRP A 275 -3.15 6.02 18.78
N VAL A 276 -2.31 5.30 19.52
CA VAL A 276 -2.47 5.11 20.97
C VAL A 276 -1.15 5.35 21.70
N GLU A 277 -1.10 6.41 22.52
CA GLU A 277 0.11 6.82 23.24
C GLU A 277 0.72 5.70 24.09
N ARG A 278 -0.11 4.95 24.81
CA ARG A 278 0.34 3.80 25.63
C ARG A 278 1.05 2.72 24.81
N LEU A 279 0.70 2.54 23.54
CA LEU A 279 1.39 1.58 22.67
C LEU A 279 2.67 2.18 22.12
N TYR A 280 2.65 3.47 21.78
CA TYR A 280 3.79 4.21 21.27
C TYR A 280 4.92 4.35 22.31
N SER A 281 4.59 4.69 23.55
CA SER A 281 5.56 4.86 24.65
C SER A 281 6.28 3.57 25.06
N ARG A 282 5.80 2.41 24.61
CA ARG A 282 6.45 1.11 24.80
C ARG A 282 7.52 0.81 23.75
N GLY A 283 7.70 1.69 22.77
CA GLY A 283 8.64 1.50 21.69
C GLY A 283 8.12 0.61 20.55
N PRO A 284 9.01 0.24 19.61
CA PRO A 284 8.67 -0.61 18.48
C PRO A 284 8.31 -2.03 18.97
N THR A 285 7.57 -2.77 18.13
CA THR A 285 7.39 -4.20 18.39
C THR A 285 8.75 -4.89 18.35
N SER A 286 8.99 -5.82 19.27
CA SER A 286 10.17 -6.68 19.21
C SER A 286 10.01 -7.71 18.09
N ALA A 287 10.89 -7.68 17.09
CA ALA A 287 10.90 -8.63 15.97
C ALA A 287 10.94 -10.10 16.45
N PRO A 288 11.77 -10.50 17.43
CA PRO A 288 11.73 -11.85 18.01
C PRO A 288 10.36 -12.24 18.59
N LEU A 289 9.63 -11.30 19.21
CA LEU A 289 8.30 -11.58 19.74
C LEU A 289 7.27 -11.76 18.62
N LEU A 290 7.35 -10.97 17.55
CA LEU A 290 6.44 -11.09 16.41
C LEU A 290 6.65 -12.42 15.67
N LEU A 291 7.90 -12.84 15.48
CA LEU A 291 8.23 -14.12 14.87
C LEU A 291 7.72 -15.31 15.70
N LYS A 292 7.86 -15.24 17.03
CA LYS A 292 7.33 -16.27 17.94
C LYS A 292 5.80 -16.38 17.92
N GLN A 293 5.06 -15.31 17.65
CA GLN A 293 3.60 -15.39 17.56
C GLN A 293 3.14 -16.36 16.46
N ALA A 294 3.89 -16.51 15.37
CA ALA A 294 3.54 -17.43 14.30
C ALA A 294 3.71 -18.91 14.70
N GLU A 295 4.62 -19.23 15.61
CA GLU A 295 4.85 -20.60 16.09
C GLU A 295 3.65 -21.14 16.90
N PHE A 296 2.85 -20.26 17.50
CA PHE A 296 1.69 -20.66 18.32
C PHE A 296 0.35 -20.72 17.56
N VAL A 297 0.28 -20.15 16.35
CA VAL A 297 -0.95 -20.13 15.54
C VAL A 297 -1.05 -21.36 14.62
N ASP A 298 0.04 -22.12 14.43
CA ASP A 298 0.09 -23.29 13.54
C ASP A 298 -0.40 -24.62 14.18
N VAL A 299 -1.19 -24.54 15.26
CA VAL A 299 -1.88 -25.71 15.86
C VAL A 299 -3.34 -25.78 15.37
N GLY A 300 -3.54 -25.60 14.06
CA GLY A 300 -4.78 -25.99 13.39
C GLY A 300 -4.78 -27.50 13.12
N PRO A 301 -5.94 -28.19 13.11
CA PRO A 301 -5.97 -29.61 12.77
C PRO A 301 -5.40 -29.82 11.36
N PRO A 302 -4.60 -30.88 11.15
CA PRO A 302 -3.96 -31.11 9.86
C PRO A 302 -5.01 -31.22 8.76
N MET A 303 -4.85 -30.41 7.72
CA MET A 303 -5.62 -30.53 6.49
C MET A 303 -5.58 -31.99 6.01
N PRO A 304 -6.73 -32.58 5.60
CA PRO A 304 -6.74 -33.93 5.06
C PRO A 304 -5.80 -34.00 3.86
N ARG A 305 -4.88 -34.97 3.89
CA ARG A 305 -3.90 -35.19 2.82
C ARG A 305 -4.61 -35.28 1.48
N PRO A 306 -4.07 -34.68 0.40
CA PRO A 306 -4.63 -34.88 -0.93
C PRO A 306 -4.64 -36.39 -1.24
N PRO A 307 -5.71 -36.90 -1.88
CA PRO A 307 -5.80 -38.31 -2.22
C PRO A 307 -4.62 -38.73 -3.09
N ARG A 308 -4.03 -39.87 -2.76
CA ARG A 308 -2.92 -40.47 -3.52
C ARG A 308 -3.31 -40.56 -5.00
N ALA A 309 -2.34 -40.30 -5.88
CA ALA A 309 -2.47 -40.37 -7.34
C ALA A 309 -3.06 -41.70 -7.88
N SER A 310 -3.13 -42.75 -7.05
CA SER A 310 -3.79 -44.02 -7.36
C SER A 310 -5.32 -43.98 -7.34
N GLN A 311 -5.97 -42.92 -6.86
CA GLN A 311 -7.44 -42.77 -6.89
C GLN A 311 -7.97 -41.94 -8.08
N LEU A 312 -7.10 -41.24 -8.81
CA LEU A 312 -7.48 -40.46 -10.02
C LEU A 312 -7.60 -41.31 -11.30
N ALA A 313 -7.35 -42.62 -11.23
CA ALA A 313 -7.41 -43.51 -12.39
C ALA A 313 -8.82 -44.05 -12.71
N ARG A 314 -9.86 -43.76 -11.90
CA ARG A 314 -11.22 -44.33 -12.10
C ARG A 314 -12.22 -43.42 -12.83
N PHE A 315 -11.83 -42.21 -13.23
CA PHE A 315 -12.68 -41.31 -14.02
C PHE A 315 -11.94 -40.81 -15.26
N ARG A 316 -11.57 -41.73 -16.14
CA ARG A 316 -11.29 -41.41 -17.55
C ARG A 316 -12.24 -42.22 -18.42
N THR A 317 -13.39 -41.64 -18.75
CA THR A 317 -14.17 -42.04 -19.92
C THR A 317 -13.35 -41.72 -21.18
N PRO A 318 -13.26 -42.63 -22.17
CA PRO A 318 -12.54 -42.35 -23.41
C PRO A 318 -13.30 -41.32 -24.25
N LEU A 319 -12.63 -40.24 -24.64
CA LEU A 319 -13.13 -39.33 -25.68
C LEU A 319 -13.11 -40.03 -27.05
N PRO A 320 -14.10 -39.79 -27.93
CA PRO A 320 -14.13 -40.39 -29.25
C PRO A 320 -13.03 -39.82 -30.15
N ARG A 321 -12.37 -40.73 -30.86
CA ARG A 321 -11.27 -40.52 -31.80
C ARG A 321 -11.75 -39.67 -32.97
N LYS A 322 -11.38 -38.38 -33.02
CA LYS A 322 -11.56 -37.55 -34.23
C LYS A 322 -10.63 -38.07 -35.33
N GLN A 323 -11.21 -38.45 -36.46
CA GLN A 323 -10.49 -38.76 -37.69
C GLN A 323 -9.81 -37.49 -38.22
N VAL A 324 -8.53 -37.62 -38.56
CA VAL A 324 -7.73 -36.58 -39.20
C VAL A 324 -7.85 -36.75 -40.73
N PRO A 325 -8.28 -35.72 -41.48
CA PRO A 325 -8.25 -35.77 -42.94
C PRO A 325 -6.83 -35.50 -43.48
N PRO A 326 -6.49 -36.01 -44.68
CA PRO A 326 -5.12 -36.02 -45.19
C PRO A 326 -4.65 -34.64 -45.69
N ALA A 327 -3.32 -34.49 -45.65
CA ALA A 327 -2.56 -33.29 -45.99
C ALA A 327 -2.80 -32.80 -47.42
N ARG A 328 -2.94 -31.47 -47.57
CA ARG A 328 -2.80 -30.75 -48.85
C ARG A 328 -1.38 -30.20 -49.00
N SER A 329 -0.84 -30.38 -50.20
CA SER A 329 0.46 -29.91 -50.69
C SER A 329 0.60 -28.38 -50.71
N PRO A 330 1.83 -27.83 -50.80
CA PRO A 330 2.13 -26.44 -50.47
C PRO A 330 1.83 -25.48 -51.65
N SER A 331 1.01 -24.45 -51.40
CA SER A 331 0.82 -23.34 -52.33
C SER A 331 1.48 -22.06 -51.79
N GLN A 332 2.53 -21.64 -52.50
CA GLN A 332 2.92 -20.28 -52.85
C GLN A 332 2.83 -19.19 -51.76
N SER A 333 4.01 -18.75 -51.35
CA SER A 333 4.29 -17.55 -50.55
C SER A 333 3.82 -16.26 -51.25
N PRO A 334 3.16 -15.32 -50.55
CA PRO A 334 2.92 -13.99 -51.08
C PRO A 334 4.13 -13.07 -50.87
N THR A 335 4.48 -12.39 -51.95
CA THR A 335 5.51 -11.35 -52.10
C THR A 335 5.25 -10.14 -51.17
N PRO A 336 6.29 -9.51 -50.59
CA PRO A 336 6.12 -8.31 -49.76
C PRO A 336 5.84 -7.05 -50.60
N PRO A 337 5.06 -6.09 -50.08
CA PRO A 337 4.85 -4.79 -50.71
C PRO A 337 6.09 -3.87 -50.61
N PRO A 338 6.23 -2.88 -51.52
CA PRO A 338 7.42 -2.04 -51.61
C PRO A 338 7.52 -0.99 -50.49
N LEU A 339 8.77 -0.72 -50.07
CA LEU A 339 9.14 0.36 -49.17
C LEU A 339 8.85 1.73 -49.79
N THR A 340 8.04 2.54 -49.10
CA THR A 340 7.93 3.98 -49.34
C THR A 340 8.90 4.73 -48.44
N SER A 341 9.82 5.49 -49.04
CA SER A 341 10.74 6.42 -48.38
C SER A 341 10.00 7.63 -47.77
N PRO A 342 10.59 8.31 -46.76
CA PRO A 342 9.92 9.33 -45.98
C PRO A 342 9.81 10.68 -46.70
N SER A 343 8.63 11.30 -46.60
CA SER A 343 8.35 12.67 -47.03
C SER A 343 8.96 13.68 -46.05
N ALA A 344 9.43 14.78 -46.63
CA ALA A 344 10.20 15.85 -46.03
C ALA A 344 9.52 16.60 -44.87
N SER A 345 10.34 17.01 -43.91
CA SER A 345 10.01 17.93 -42.82
C SER A 345 9.69 19.35 -43.33
N PRO A 346 8.68 20.04 -42.77
CA PRO A 346 8.45 21.45 -43.07
C PRO A 346 9.44 22.37 -42.32
N SER A 347 10.01 23.32 -43.06
CA SER A 347 10.89 24.38 -42.54
C SER A 347 10.14 25.37 -41.63
N PRO A 348 10.82 25.98 -40.64
CA PRO A 348 10.21 26.99 -39.77
C PRO A 348 10.07 28.37 -40.47
N PRO A 349 9.08 29.19 -40.08
CA PRO A 349 8.86 30.51 -40.66
C PRO A 349 9.89 31.56 -40.16
N PRO A 350 10.11 32.64 -40.94
CA PRO A 350 11.12 33.65 -40.64
C PRO A 350 10.72 34.59 -39.50
N THR A 351 11.70 34.89 -38.65
CA THR A 351 11.64 35.92 -37.60
C THR A 351 11.63 37.32 -38.20
N LYS A 352 10.69 38.15 -37.75
CA LYS A 352 10.66 39.60 -38.04
C LYS A 352 11.68 40.35 -37.16
N PRO A 353 12.34 41.39 -37.68
CA PRO A 353 13.18 42.27 -36.87
C PRO A 353 12.33 43.26 -36.07
N THR A 354 12.61 43.38 -34.78
CA THR A 354 12.15 44.49 -33.94
C THR A 354 13.09 45.68 -34.13
N ALA A 355 12.50 46.84 -34.38
CA ALA A 355 13.12 48.16 -34.26
C ALA A 355 12.99 48.68 -32.83
#